data_AF-A0A5D0RDI5-F1
#
_entry.id   AF-A0A5D0RDI5-F1
#
_cell.length_a   1.000
_cell.length_b   1.000
_cell.length_c   1.000
_cell.angle_alpha   90.00
_cell.angle_beta   90.00
_cell.angle_gamma   90.00
#
_symmetry.space_group_name_H-M   'P 1'
#
loop_
_entity.id
_entity.type
_entity.pdbx_description
1 polymer ?
#
loop_
_entity_poly.entity_id
_entity_poly.type
_entity_poly.pdbx_seq_one_letter_code
_entity_poly.pdbx_strand_id
1 'polypeptide(L)'
;MIKKIELENNSYFIGENFSVGENFSIGSNNVIRARNFVCGDNVTIGSNNKFLIGKSIEIGDCSYIGNDNDITVLSAKFGHYLYFDSNVIIGHGGKMNYDSNITIGDKCMICSYVKLNTNYSINIGDSVGIGEYVDVWTHGSFPPVLEGYPSQFGKVIIGSNVWLPAKSTVMPGVVIGDDIVIGANSIINKNLPSGSLCAGMPVKILKENMYPKALSNMDKNEIIKESLNEYEKLKTFKEIDFEYNYESTTLLLRSKTSTFNFNDMTITGELTNEGEDLRDFLRRRGMKFFTGKPFKSILPPVYKDLMN
;
A
#
# COMPACT_ATOMS: atom_id res chain seq x y z
N MET A 1 -19.94 22.65 12.43
CA MET A 1 -19.20 23.33 13.52
C MET A 1 -18.04 22.42 13.90
N ILE A 2 -16.85 22.99 14.13
CA ILE A 2 -15.67 22.19 14.55
C ILE A 2 -15.87 21.75 16.00
N LYS A 3 -15.67 20.46 16.26
CA LYS A 3 -15.74 19.81 17.58
C LYS A 3 -14.46 19.02 17.85
N LYS A 4 -14.15 18.82 19.13
CA LYS A 4 -13.15 17.85 19.58
C LYS A 4 -13.87 16.57 20.01
N ILE A 5 -13.37 15.43 19.56
CA ILE A 5 -13.83 14.09 19.97
C ILE A 5 -12.62 13.39 20.59
N GLU A 6 -12.71 13.02 21.86
CA GLU A 6 -11.72 12.13 22.47
C GLU A 6 -11.94 10.72 21.93
N LEU A 7 -10.86 10.06 21.55
CA LEU A 7 -10.82 8.67 21.12
C LEU A 7 -10.08 7.86 22.20
N GLU A 8 -10.01 6.55 22.04
CA GLU A 8 -9.27 5.69 22.98
C GLU A 8 -7.77 6.02 23.00
N ASN A 9 -7.07 5.57 24.05
CA ASN A 9 -5.61 5.56 24.12
C ASN A 9 -4.94 6.96 24.00
N ASN A 10 -5.55 8.00 24.57
CA ASN A 10 -5.10 9.40 24.47
C ASN A 10 -5.06 9.95 23.03
N SER A 11 -5.85 9.36 22.13
CA SER A 11 -6.04 9.87 20.77
C SER A 11 -7.20 10.87 20.72
N TYR A 12 -7.17 11.81 19.79
CA TYR A 12 -8.31 12.72 19.58
C TYR A 12 -8.47 13.16 18.14
N PHE A 13 -9.71 13.48 17.80
CA PHE A 13 -10.11 14.11 16.55
C PHE A 13 -10.56 15.56 16.77
N ILE A 14 -10.22 16.47 15.86
CA ILE A 14 -10.77 17.84 15.80
C ILE A 14 -11.28 18.12 14.39
N GLY A 15 -12.57 18.39 14.25
CA GLY A 15 -13.18 18.54 12.94
C GLY A 15 -14.68 18.71 12.92
N GLU A 16 -15.30 18.65 11.75
CA GLU A 16 -16.74 18.83 11.57
C GLU A 16 -17.45 17.47 11.58
N ASN A 17 -16.97 16.52 10.78
CA ASN A 17 -17.55 15.19 10.62
C ASN A 17 -16.52 14.10 10.88
N PHE A 18 -16.91 13.09 11.66
CA PHE A 18 -16.12 11.91 11.99
C PHE A 18 -17.03 10.70 11.85
N SER A 19 -16.70 9.79 10.94
CA SER A 19 -17.45 8.57 10.64
C SER A 19 -16.47 7.42 10.45
N VAL A 20 -16.74 6.30 11.13
CA VAL A 20 -15.93 5.09 11.10
C VAL A 20 -16.83 3.88 10.89
N GLY A 21 -16.35 2.90 10.14
CA GLY A 21 -17.02 1.63 9.91
C GLY A 21 -16.88 0.64 11.07
N GLU A 22 -17.38 -0.57 10.86
CA GLU A 22 -17.28 -1.67 11.81
C GLU A 22 -15.82 -2.09 12.04
N ASN A 23 -15.50 -2.56 13.25
CA ASN A 23 -14.16 -3.03 13.62
C ASN A 23 -13.03 -2.00 13.41
N PHE A 24 -13.36 -0.70 13.39
CA PHE A 24 -12.36 0.37 13.42
C PHE A 24 -11.54 0.30 14.71
N SER A 25 -10.22 0.42 14.59
CA SER A 25 -9.29 0.40 15.72
C SER A 25 -8.24 1.49 15.60
N ILE A 26 -7.89 2.12 16.72
CA ILE A 26 -6.90 3.19 16.77
C ILE A 26 -5.95 3.01 17.96
N GLY A 27 -4.64 3.10 17.68
CA GLY A 27 -3.58 3.04 18.67
C GLY A 27 -3.50 4.31 19.53
N SER A 28 -2.41 4.44 20.27
CA SER A 28 -2.23 5.51 21.26
C SER A 28 -1.75 6.82 20.64
N ASN A 29 -2.07 7.94 21.30
CA ASN A 29 -1.50 9.27 21.04
C ASN A 29 -1.67 9.79 19.60
N ASN A 30 -2.75 9.40 18.91
CA ASN A 30 -3.04 9.91 17.58
C ASN A 30 -3.68 11.29 17.65
N VAL A 31 -3.28 12.16 16.74
CA VAL A 31 -3.78 13.52 16.64
C VAL A 31 -4.33 13.73 15.23
N ILE A 32 -5.65 13.71 15.10
CA ILE A 32 -6.32 13.83 13.80
C ILE A 32 -7.07 15.15 13.74
N ARG A 33 -6.71 16.01 12.78
CA ARG A 33 -7.40 17.26 12.49
C ARG A 33 -7.86 17.25 11.04
N ALA A 34 -9.17 17.23 10.80
CA ALA A 34 -9.74 17.25 9.46
C ALA A 34 -11.15 17.87 9.49
N ARG A 35 -11.62 18.55 8.44
CA ARG A 35 -13.05 18.92 8.41
C ARG A 35 -13.91 17.66 8.35
N ASN A 36 -13.54 16.71 7.50
CA ASN A 36 -14.24 15.43 7.35
C ASN A 36 -13.25 14.28 7.47
N PHE A 37 -13.54 13.35 8.36
CA PHE A 37 -12.84 12.07 8.49
C PHE A 37 -13.86 10.95 8.25
N VAL A 38 -13.61 10.16 7.22
CA VAL A 38 -14.45 9.01 6.86
C VAL A 38 -13.56 7.79 6.73
N CYS A 39 -13.96 6.71 7.38
CA CYS A 39 -13.22 5.47 7.42
C CYS A 39 -14.17 4.30 7.23
N GLY A 40 -13.80 3.36 6.36
CA GLY A 40 -14.54 2.13 6.09
C GLY A 40 -14.40 1.09 7.20
N ASP A 41 -14.87 -0.13 6.89
CA ASP A 41 -14.88 -1.26 7.81
C ASP A 41 -13.49 -1.91 7.93
N ASN A 42 -13.21 -2.48 9.09
CA ASN A 42 -11.98 -3.23 9.38
C ASN A 42 -10.69 -2.43 9.16
N VAL A 43 -10.71 -1.13 9.46
CA VAL A 43 -9.54 -0.26 9.37
C VAL A 43 -8.82 -0.19 10.72
N THR A 44 -7.49 -0.25 10.66
CA THR A 44 -6.61 -0.07 11.82
C THR A 44 -5.69 1.12 11.59
N ILE A 45 -5.63 2.03 12.56
CA ILE A 45 -4.63 3.10 12.63
C ILE A 45 -3.74 2.81 13.84
N GLY A 46 -2.42 2.79 13.64
CA GLY A 46 -1.43 2.58 14.68
C GLY A 46 -1.34 3.74 15.66
N SER A 47 -0.18 3.90 16.29
CA SER A 47 0.05 4.91 17.34
C SER A 47 0.83 6.12 16.81
N ASN A 48 0.74 7.24 17.54
CA ASN A 48 1.53 8.45 17.36
C ASN A 48 1.38 9.14 15.99
N ASN A 49 0.29 8.88 15.25
CA ASN A 49 0.07 9.52 13.95
C ASN A 49 -0.41 10.96 14.11
N LYS A 50 0.00 11.83 13.20
CA LYS A 50 -0.38 13.24 13.14
C LYS A 50 -0.98 13.56 11.79
N PHE A 51 -2.29 13.76 11.75
CA PHE A 51 -3.01 14.16 10.54
C PHE A 51 -3.48 15.61 10.66
N LEU A 52 -3.14 16.42 9.67
CA LEU A 52 -3.61 17.79 9.48
C LEU A 52 -4.17 17.95 8.07
N ILE A 53 -5.47 17.82 7.94
CA ILE A 53 -6.18 17.72 6.66
C ILE A 53 -7.12 18.92 6.50
N GLY A 54 -6.93 19.73 5.46
CA GLY A 54 -7.70 20.96 5.29
C GLY A 54 -9.20 20.74 4.99
N LYS A 55 -9.54 19.66 4.29
CA LYS A 55 -10.90 19.29 3.90
C LYS A 55 -11.25 17.88 4.36
N SER A 56 -10.93 16.85 3.58
CA SER A 56 -11.36 15.47 3.87
C SER A 56 -10.21 14.47 3.83
N ILE A 57 -10.31 13.47 4.69
CA ILE A 57 -9.58 12.22 4.57
C ILE A 57 -10.57 11.06 4.51
N GLU A 58 -10.41 10.21 3.50
CA GLU A 58 -11.19 9.00 3.28
C GLU A 58 -10.25 7.79 3.31
N ILE A 59 -10.59 6.76 4.09
CA ILE A 59 -9.82 5.51 4.21
C ILE A 59 -10.74 4.33 3.90
N GLY A 60 -10.45 3.59 2.84
CA GLY A 60 -11.23 2.44 2.42
C GLY A 60 -11.06 1.22 3.33
N ASP A 61 -12.00 0.28 3.22
CA ASP A 61 -12.09 -0.92 4.05
C ASP A 61 -10.82 -1.76 4.07
N CYS A 62 -10.63 -2.52 5.15
CA CYS A 62 -9.51 -3.46 5.33
C CYS A 62 -8.12 -2.82 5.21
N SER A 63 -8.02 -1.50 5.44
CA SER A 63 -6.77 -0.75 5.35
C SER A 63 -6.07 -0.69 6.69
N TYR A 64 -4.75 -0.67 6.64
CA TYR A 64 -3.86 -0.55 7.79
C TYR A 64 -3.00 0.70 7.62
N ILE A 65 -2.97 1.57 8.63
CA ILE A 65 -2.03 2.67 8.76
C ILE A 65 -1.15 2.39 9.98
N GLY A 66 0.16 2.39 9.79
CA GLY A 66 1.15 2.11 10.82
C GLY A 66 1.29 3.22 11.85
N ASN A 67 2.49 3.32 12.41
CA ASN A 67 2.81 4.24 13.49
C ASN A 67 3.60 5.46 12.99
N ASP A 68 3.59 6.53 13.79
CA ASP A 68 4.51 7.66 13.64
C ASP A 68 4.43 8.35 12.26
N ASN A 69 3.26 8.32 11.61
CA ASN A 69 3.05 8.97 10.32
C ASN A 69 2.68 10.46 10.50
N ASP A 70 3.15 11.31 9.58
CA ASP A 70 2.79 12.74 9.51
C ASP A 70 2.16 13.04 8.14
N ILE A 71 0.87 13.37 8.15
CA ILE A 71 0.09 13.65 6.95
C ILE A 71 -0.44 15.07 7.05
N THR A 72 0.07 15.98 6.23
CA THR A 72 -0.42 17.35 6.13
C THR A 72 -0.76 17.68 4.68
N VAL A 73 -2.05 17.72 4.36
CA VAL A 73 -2.57 17.96 2.99
C VAL A 73 -3.89 18.71 3.02
N LEU A 74 -4.36 19.20 1.86
CA LEU A 74 -5.72 19.70 1.71
C LEU A 74 -6.75 18.57 1.70
N SER A 75 -6.51 17.48 0.96
CA SER A 75 -7.40 16.31 0.90
C SER A 75 -6.61 15.02 0.67
N ALA A 76 -7.06 13.93 1.28
CA ALA A 76 -6.48 12.60 1.12
C ALA A 76 -7.58 11.57 0.83
N LYS A 77 -7.34 10.69 -0.15
CA LYS A 77 -8.18 9.53 -0.40
C LYS A 77 -7.30 8.28 -0.48
N PHE A 78 -7.57 7.33 0.39
CA PHE A 78 -6.89 6.05 0.48
C PHE A 78 -7.89 4.93 0.18
N GLY A 79 -7.57 4.11 -0.82
CA GLY A 79 -8.42 3.00 -1.27
C GLY A 79 -8.52 1.85 -0.27
N HIS A 80 -9.24 0.81 -0.66
CA HIS A 80 -9.44 -0.40 0.12
C HIS A 80 -8.17 -1.26 0.13
N TYR A 81 -7.94 -2.01 1.21
CA TYR A 81 -6.74 -2.84 1.38
C TYR A 81 -5.42 -2.08 1.21
N LEU A 82 -5.38 -0.82 1.63
CA LEU A 82 -4.13 -0.10 1.70
C LEU A 82 -3.31 -0.64 2.88
N TYR A 83 -2.08 -1.07 2.61
CA TYR A 83 -1.07 -1.26 3.64
C TYR A 83 -0.16 -0.04 3.65
N PHE A 84 -0.35 0.85 4.61
CA PHE A 84 0.44 2.06 4.81
C PHE A 84 1.27 1.88 6.07
N ASP A 85 2.58 1.72 5.91
CA ASP A 85 3.47 1.36 7.00
C ASP A 85 3.77 2.57 7.91
N SER A 86 4.81 2.46 8.74
CA SER A 86 5.17 3.45 9.75
C SER A 86 6.17 4.48 9.23
N ASN A 87 6.27 5.63 9.89
CA ASN A 87 7.25 6.69 9.57
C ASN A 87 7.12 7.26 8.14
N VAL A 88 5.93 7.21 7.54
CA VAL A 88 5.66 7.83 6.24
C VAL A 88 5.27 9.30 6.45
N ILE A 89 5.77 10.16 5.56
CA ILE A 89 5.45 11.58 5.58
C ILE A 89 4.75 11.97 4.28
N ILE A 90 3.57 12.58 4.38
CA ILE A 90 2.87 13.22 3.26
C ILE A 90 2.78 14.73 3.55
N GLY A 91 3.41 15.55 2.70
CA GLY A 91 3.43 16.99 2.88
C GLY A 91 4.78 17.64 2.54
N HIS A 92 5.52 18.16 3.52
CA HIS A 92 6.75 18.99 3.36
C HIS A 92 6.57 20.39 2.71
N GLY A 93 7.59 20.87 1.98
CA GLY A 93 7.59 22.20 1.37
C GLY A 93 6.38 22.39 0.47
N GLY A 94 5.69 23.53 0.63
CA GLY A 94 4.52 23.85 -0.18
C GLY A 94 3.24 23.07 0.14
N LYS A 95 3.19 22.28 1.23
CA LYS A 95 2.04 21.44 1.62
C LYS A 95 0.73 22.18 1.96
N MET A 96 0.78 23.51 2.10
CA MET A 96 -0.41 24.36 2.34
C MET A 96 -1.02 24.91 1.04
N ASN A 97 -0.65 24.36 -0.12
CA ASN A 97 -1.18 24.77 -1.42
C ASN A 97 -2.60 24.23 -1.66
N TYR A 98 -3.38 24.91 -2.51
CA TYR A 98 -4.73 24.50 -2.90
C TYR A 98 -4.76 23.17 -3.68
N ASP A 99 -3.63 22.78 -4.29
CA ASP A 99 -3.45 21.49 -4.97
C ASP A 99 -2.69 20.46 -4.13
N SER A 100 -2.54 20.68 -2.82
CA SER A 100 -1.95 19.70 -1.90
C SER A 100 -2.92 18.54 -1.66
N ASN A 101 -3.09 17.67 -2.66
CA ASN A 101 -4.02 16.54 -2.60
C ASN A 101 -3.28 15.23 -2.86
N ILE A 102 -3.72 14.16 -2.21
CA ILE A 102 -3.19 12.81 -2.48
C ILE A 102 -4.33 11.82 -2.69
N THR A 103 -4.20 11.00 -3.72
CA THR A 103 -5.04 9.83 -3.95
C THR A 103 -4.16 8.60 -4.05
N ILE A 104 -4.50 7.56 -3.29
CA ILE A 104 -3.89 6.23 -3.35
C ILE A 104 -5.02 5.24 -3.61
N GLY A 105 -4.92 4.49 -4.70
CA GLY A 105 -5.90 3.49 -5.08
C GLY A 105 -5.93 2.26 -4.17
N ASP A 106 -6.70 1.27 -4.58
CA ASP A 106 -6.92 0.05 -3.83
C ASP A 106 -5.69 -0.87 -3.86
N LYS A 107 -5.55 -1.73 -2.86
CA LYS A 107 -4.58 -2.84 -2.82
C LYS A 107 -3.12 -2.38 -2.90
N CYS A 108 -2.86 -1.14 -2.51
CA CYS A 108 -1.54 -0.54 -2.51
C CYS A 108 -0.74 -0.90 -1.24
N MET A 109 0.58 -0.83 -1.36
CA MET A 109 1.51 -0.96 -0.25
C MET A 109 2.47 0.23 -0.26
N ILE A 110 2.53 0.96 0.85
CA ILE A 110 3.45 2.07 1.09
C ILE A 110 4.33 1.66 2.26
N CYS A 111 5.59 1.34 2.00
CA CYS A 111 6.54 0.91 3.03
C CYS A 111 7.04 2.07 3.90
N SER A 112 7.77 1.70 4.96
CA SER A 112 8.30 2.66 5.91
C SER A 112 9.23 3.70 5.30
N TYR A 113 9.28 4.88 5.93
CA TYR A 113 10.21 5.99 5.58
C TYR A 113 10.03 6.56 4.16
N VAL A 114 8.85 6.40 3.57
CA VAL A 114 8.48 7.03 2.31
C VAL A 114 8.14 8.51 2.53
N LYS A 115 8.54 9.37 1.59
CA LYS A 115 8.12 10.79 1.57
C LYS A 115 7.34 11.11 0.30
N LEU A 116 6.13 11.63 0.47
CA LEU A 116 5.26 12.07 -0.61
C LEU A 116 5.04 13.58 -0.48
N ASN A 117 5.79 14.37 -1.25
CA ASN A 117 5.70 15.81 -1.19
C ASN A 117 4.54 16.36 -2.02
N THR A 118 3.55 16.95 -1.37
CA THR A 118 2.31 17.43 -2.00
C THR A 118 2.26 18.95 -2.11
N ASN A 119 3.22 19.59 -2.78
CA ASN A 119 3.00 20.98 -3.21
C ASN A 119 2.00 21.05 -4.37
N TYR A 120 2.00 20.02 -5.22
CA TYR A 120 0.95 19.69 -6.18
C TYR A 120 0.44 18.28 -5.90
N SER A 121 -0.63 17.89 -6.59
CA SER A 121 -1.26 16.60 -6.36
C SER A 121 -0.36 15.40 -6.68
N ILE A 122 -0.48 14.35 -5.88
CA ILE A 122 0.08 13.02 -6.16
C ILE A 122 -1.08 12.05 -6.34
N ASN A 123 -1.16 11.41 -7.50
CA ASN A 123 -2.20 10.43 -7.82
C ASN A 123 -1.55 9.07 -8.07
N ILE A 124 -1.90 8.08 -7.26
CA ILE A 124 -1.42 6.70 -7.32
C ILE A 124 -2.61 5.80 -7.63
N GLY A 125 -2.49 4.98 -8.67
CA GLY A 125 -3.50 4.01 -9.09
C GLY A 125 -3.61 2.80 -8.15
N ASP A 126 -4.17 1.70 -8.66
CA ASP A 126 -4.42 0.50 -7.87
C ASP A 126 -3.23 -0.46 -7.90
N SER A 127 -3.10 -1.28 -6.86
CA SER A 127 -2.10 -2.35 -6.77
C SER A 127 -0.65 -1.87 -6.92
N VAL A 128 -0.35 -0.67 -6.41
CA VAL A 128 1.00 -0.10 -6.44
C VAL A 128 1.80 -0.49 -5.20
N GLY A 129 3.03 -0.94 -5.40
CA GLY A 129 4.00 -1.17 -4.32
C GLY A 129 5.07 -0.09 -4.30
N ILE A 130 5.13 0.68 -3.20
CA ILE A 130 6.18 1.68 -2.94
C ILE A 130 7.08 1.16 -1.82
N GLY A 131 8.33 0.88 -2.17
CA GLY A 131 9.34 0.37 -1.25
C GLY A 131 9.88 1.44 -0.30
N GLU A 132 10.66 1.00 0.68
CA GLU A 132 11.21 1.86 1.72
C GLU A 132 12.09 2.98 1.15
N TYR A 133 12.09 4.14 1.81
CA TYR A 133 12.91 5.29 1.43
C TYR A 133 12.66 5.79 0.00
N VAL A 134 11.47 5.55 -0.56
CA VAL A 134 11.06 6.20 -1.80
C VAL A 134 10.64 7.63 -1.51
N ASP A 135 11.15 8.56 -2.31
CA ASP A 135 10.78 9.97 -2.25
C ASP A 135 10.07 10.40 -3.54
N VAL A 136 8.90 11.03 -3.42
CA VAL A 136 8.14 11.60 -4.54
C VAL A 136 8.06 13.11 -4.35
N TRP A 137 8.62 13.86 -5.31
CA TRP A 137 8.66 15.32 -5.28
C TRP A 137 7.74 15.94 -6.30
N THR A 138 7.02 17.00 -5.92
CA THR A 138 6.15 17.78 -6.82
C THR A 138 6.65 19.19 -7.06
N HIS A 139 7.77 19.57 -6.44
CA HIS A 139 8.46 20.82 -6.69
C HIS A 139 9.98 20.69 -6.54
N GLY A 140 10.71 21.61 -7.17
CA GLY A 140 12.15 21.78 -7.04
C GLY A 140 12.54 23.16 -7.56
N SER A 141 12.93 24.05 -6.66
CA SER A 141 13.42 25.40 -6.96
C SER A 141 14.18 25.92 -5.75
N PHE A 142 15.37 26.48 -5.95
CA PHE A 142 16.12 27.09 -4.85
C PHE A 142 16.82 28.39 -5.26
N PRO A 143 17.74 28.41 -6.25
CA PRO A 143 18.37 29.66 -6.65
C PRO A 143 17.40 30.55 -7.47
N PRO A 144 17.69 31.85 -7.65
CA PRO A 144 16.78 32.80 -8.29
C PRO A 144 16.51 32.47 -9.76
N VAL A 145 15.26 32.18 -10.11
CA VAL A 145 14.86 31.85 -11.50
C VAL A 145 15.09 33.01 -12.48
N LEU A 146 15.04 34.26 -12.00
CA LEU A 146 15.32 35.45 -12.81
C LEU A 146 16.80 35.61 -13.17
N GLU A 147 17.69 34.84 -12.54
CA GLU A 147 19.11 34.73 -12.91
C GLU A 147 19.37 33.55 -13.87
N GLY A 148 18.32 32.86 -14.33
CA GLY A 148 18.41 31.76 -15.29
C GLY A 148 18.50 30.35 -14.68
N TYR A 149 18.31 30.21 -13.37
CA TYR A 149 18.28 28.89 -12.72
C TYR A 149 16.95 28.15 -12.97
N PRO A 150 16.98 26.80 -12.98
CA PRO A 150 15.78 26.02 -13.23
C PRO A 150 14.84 26.04 -12.02
N SER A 151 13.55 25.93 -12.33
CA SER A 151 12.53 25.55 -11.37
C SER A 151 11.59 24.54 -12.02
N GLN A 152 11.11 23.58 -11.25
CA GLN A 152 10.20 22.55 -11.73
C GLN A 152 9.09 22.35 -10.70
N PHE A 153 7.86 22.38 -11.18
CA PHE A 153 6.67 22.15 -10.38
C PHE A 153 5.71 21.30 -11.19
N GLY A 154 5.00 20.39 -10.54
CA GLY A 154 3.96 19.65 -11.22
C GLY A 154 3.49 18.44 -10.44
N LYS A 155 2.23 18.09 -10.69
CA LYS A 155 1.62 16.87 -10.18
C LYS A 155 2.40 15.63 -10.61
N VAL A 156 2.40 14.61 -9.76
CA VAL A 156 2.94 13.28 -10.09
C VAL A 156 1.78 12.32 -10.27
N ILE A 157 1.84 11.52 -11.32
CA ILE A 157 0.86 10.47 -11.61
C ILE A 157 1.60 9.14 -11.68
N ILE A 158 1.14 8.17 -10.90
CA ILE A 158 1.61 6.78 -10.90
C ILE A 158 0.42 5.92 -11.26
N GLY A 159 0.51 5.18 -12.36
CA GLY A 159 -0.51 4.25 -12.82
C GLY A 159 -0.74 3.07 -11.88
N SER A 160 -1.52 2.10 -12.33
CA SER A 160 -1.83 0.88 -11.61
C SER A 160 -0.82 -0.23 -11.88
N ASN A 161 -0.71 -1.21 -10.98
CA ASN A 161 0.23 -2.33 -11.08
C ASN A 161 1.71 -1.89 -11.20
N VAL A 162 2.05 -0.79 -10.53
CA VAL A 162 3.42 -0.24 -10.54
C VAL A 162 4.20 -0.75 -9.34
N TRP A 163 5.46 -1.12 -9.56
CA TRP A 163 6.41 -1.36 -8.49
C TRP A 163 7.54 -0.31 -8.51
N LEU A 164 7.60 0.48 -7.43
CA LEU A 164 8.67 1.43 -7.11
C LEU A 164 9.51 0.84 -5.98
N PRO A 165 10.61 0.13 -6.25
CA PRO A 165 11.39 -0.48 -5.17
C PRO A 165 12.17 0.58 -4.39
N ALA A 166 12.72 0.11 -3.27
CA ALA A 166 13.36 0.94 -2.26
C ALA A 166 14.38 1.94 -2.85
N LYS A 167 14.45 3.11 -2.21
CA LYS A 167 15.37 4.21 -2.53
C LYS A 167 15.20 4.84 -3.91
N SER A 168 14.06 4.62 -4.57
CA SER A 168 13.76 5.31 -5.82
C SER A 168 13.27 6.74 -5.57
N THR A 169 13.51 7.65 -6.50
CA THR A 169 13.04 9.05 -6.42
C THR A 169 12.26 9.44 -7.66
N VAL A 170 11.04 9.93 -7.49
CA VAL A 170 10.20 10.44 -8.58
C VAL A 170 10.26 11.97 -8.60
N MET A 171 10.59 12.54 -9.76
CA MET A 171 10.77 13.98 -9.92
C MET A 171 9.46 14.71 -10.23
N PRO A 172 9.39 16.03 -10.02
CA PRO A 172 8.19 16.83 -10.27
C PRO A 172 7.63 16.69 -11.69
N GLY A 173 6.30 16.63 -11.81
CA GLY A 173 5.62 16.60 -13.11
C GLY A 173 5.66 15.26 -13.85
N VAL A 174 6.24 14.21 -13.25
CA VAL A 174 6.40 12.90 -13.90
C VAL A 174 5.08 12.11 -13.92
N VAL A 175 4.85 11.43 -15.04
CA VAL A 175 3.80 10.44 -15.26
C VAL A 175 4.42 9.06 -15.48
N ILE A 176 4.11 8.12 -14.59
CA ILE A 176 4.47 6.70 -14.69
C ILE A 176 3.20 5.96 -15.15
N GLY A 177 3.27 5.28 -16.30
CA GLY A 177 2.17 4.46 -16.81
C GLY A 177 1.85 3.22 -15.96
N ASP A 178 0.90 2.43 -16.43
CA ASP A 178 0.46 1.19 -15.78
C ASP A 178 1.43 0.03 -16.04
N ASP A 179 1.38 -1.03 -15.21
CA ASP A 179 2.14 -2.27 -15.41
C ASP A 179 3.65 -2.04 -15.52
N ILE A 180 4.20 -1.16 -14.69
CA ILE A 180 5.62 -0.81 -14.72
C ILE A 180 6.38 -1.45 -13.56
N VAL A 181 7.55 -2.00 -13.88
CA VAL A 181 8.55 -2.37 -12.88
C VAL A 181 9.74 -1.43 -12.99
N ILE A 182 10.09 -0.78 -11.88
CA ILE A 182 11.28 0.06 -11.77
C ILE A 182 12.36 -0.71 -11.00
N GLY A 183 13.63 -0.54 -11.34
CA GLY A 183 14.75 -1.06 -10.56
C GLY A 183 14.99 -0.23 -9.29
N ALA A 184 15.42 -0.87 -8.21
CA ALA A 184 15.75 -0.17 -6.96
C ALA A 184 16.77 0.95 -7.18
N ASN A 185 16.72 1.98 -6.32
CA ASN A 185 17.65 3.11 -6.33
C ASN A 185 17.68 3.89 -7.67
N SER A 186 16.53 4.05 -8.32
CA SER A 186 16.39 4.78 -9.59
C SER A 186 15.95 6.23 -9.39
N ILE A 187 16.39 7.16 -10.27
CA ILE A 187 15.85 8.53 -10.36
C ILE A 187 14.95 8.63 -11.58
N ILE A 188 13.64 8.66 -11.34
CA ILE A 188 12.60 8.79 -12.35
C ILE A 188 12.42 10.28 -12.67
N ASN A 189 13.23 10.77 -13.61
CA ASN A 189 13.26 12.17 -14.03
C ASN A 189 12.52 12.46 -15.35
N LYS A 190 11.77 11.49 -15.87
CA LYS A 190 10.95 11.62 -17.09
C LYS A 190 9.79 10.63 -17.06
N ASN A 191 8.79 10.87 -17.90
CA ASN A 191 7.64 9.98 -18.03
C ASN A 191 8.06 8.58 -18.48
N LEU A 192 7.37 7.57 -17.97
CA LEU A 192 7.62 6.16 -18.28
C LEU A 192 6.39 5.54 -18.96
N PRO A 193 6.54 4.91 -20.13
CA PRO A 193 5.43 4.29 -20.83
C PRO A 193 4.99 2.98 -20.16
N SER A 194 3.68 2.69 -20.19
CA SER A 194 3.10 1.49 -19.57
C SER A 194 3.76 0.19 -20.05
N GLY A 195 3.72 -0.83 -19.21
CA GLY A 195 4.28 -2.16 -19.49
C GLY A 195 5.80 -2.23 -19.47
N SER A 196 6.51 -1.15 -19.13
CA SER A 196 7.96 -1.08 -19.25
C SER A 196 8.72 -1.61 -18.03
N LEU A 197 9.92 -2.14 -18.30
CA LEU A 197 10.97 -2.31 -17.29
C LEU A 197 11.93 -1.13 -17.37
N CYS A 198 12.08 -0.39 -16.28
CA CYS A 198 12.87 0.83 -16.22
C CYS A 198 13.87 0.77 -15.06
N ALA A 199 15.06 1.35 -15.19
CA ALA A 199 15.97 1.50 -14.05
C ALA A 199 17.04 2.58 -14.29
N GLY A 200 17.69 3.02 -13.22
CA GLY A 200 18.91 3.82 -13.26
C GLY A 200 18.75 5.27 -12.79
N MET A 201 19.88 5.98 -12.77
CA MET A 201 20.01 7.36 -12.37
C MET A 201 20.88 8.11 -13.40
N PRO A 202 20.29 8.86 -14.36
CA PRO A 202 18.86 9.02 -14.60
C PRO A 202 18.22 7.74 -15.15
N VAL A 203 16.89 7.60 -14.99
CA VAL A 203 16.15 6.42 -15.42
C VAL A 203 16.26 6.19 -16.93
N LYS A 204 16.44 4.92 -17.31
CA LYS A 204 16.36 4.44 -18.69
C LYS A 204 15.25 3.40 -18.80
N ILE A 205 14.58 3.39 -19.95
CA ILE A 205 13.67 2.31 -20.33
C ILE A 205 14.57 1.18 -20.83
N LEU A 206 14.56 0.05 -20.12
CA LEU A 206 15.38 -1.12 -20.46
C LEU A 206 14.65 -2.04 -21.43
N LYS A 207 13.35 -2.19 -21.24
CA LYS A 207 12.44 -2.94 -22.11
C LYS A 207 11.07 -2.28 -22.13
N GLU A 208 10.49 -2.16 -23.30
CA GLU A 208 9.10 -1.72 -23.50
C GLU A 208 8.18 -2.93 -23.62
N ASN A 209 6.90 -2.77 -23.25
CA ASN A 209 5.87 -3.80 -23.38
C ASN A 209 6.26 -5.17 -22.77
N MET A 210 7.01 -5.14 -21.67
CA MET A 210 7.47 -6.32 -20.96
C MET A 210 6.40 -6.91 -20.04
N TYR A 211 5.52 -6.07 -19.48
CA TYR A 211 4.54 -6.46 -18.48
C TYR A 211 3.11 -6.04 -18.85
N PRO A 212 2.10 -6.78 -18.36
CA PRO A 212 2.23 -8.09 -17.71
C PRO A 212 2.65 -9.17 -18.73
N LYS A 213 3.44 -10.15 -18.29
CA LYS A 213 3.80 -11.31 -19.13
C LYS A 213 2.68 -12.35 -19.05
N ALA A 214 2.15 -12.76 -20.20
CA ALA A 214 1.21 -13.90 -20.25
C ALA A 214 1.93 -15.18 -19.80
N LEU A 215 1.30 -15.89 -18.86
CA LEU A 215 1.80 -17.16 -18.31
C LEU A 215 0.92 -18.32 -18.76
N SER A 216 1.53 -19.44 -19.15
CA SER A 216 0.82 -20.69 -19.42
C SER A 216 0.31 -21.33 -18.12
N ASN A 217 -0.62 -22.28 -18.23
CA ASN A 217 -1.05 -23.05 -17.05
C ASN A 217 0.10 -23.90 -16.46
N MET A 218 1.11 -24.25 -17.26
CA MET A 218 2.31 -24.93 -16.76
C MET A 218 3.13 -23.99 -15.88
N ASP A 219 3.41 -22.77 -16.35
CA ASP A 219 4.14 -21.76 -15.58
C ASP A 219 3.42 -21.40 -14.27
N LYS A 220 2.09 -21.20 -14.33
CA LYS A 220 1.27 -20.93 -13.14
C LYS A 220 1.36 -22.09 -12.14
N ASN A 221 1.29 -23.32 -12.64
CA ASN A 221 1.39 -24.52 -11.80
C ASN A 221 2.72 -24.62 -11.07
N GLU A 222 3.83 -24.31 -11.74
CA GLU A 222 5.16 -24.33 -11.13
C GLU A 222 5.24 -23.31 -9.99
N ILE A 223 4.85 -22.05 -10.24
CA ILE A 223 4.82 -20.99 -9.23
C ILE A 223 3.98 -21.37 -8.00
N ILE A 224 2.78 -21.92 -8.24
CA ILE A 224 1.88 -22.33 -7.15
C ILE A 224 2.50 -23.49 -6.35
N LYS A 225 3.00 -24.54 -7.00
CA LYS A 225 3.62 -25.69 -6.33
C LYS A 225 4.85 -25.29 -5.52
N GLU A 226 5.72 -24.44 -6.06
CA GLU A 226 6.88 -23.91 -5.33
C GLU A 226 6.45 -23.16 -4.07
N SER A 227 5.44 -22.30 -4.20
CA SER A 227 4.88 -21.55 -3.07
C SER A 227 4.27 -22.47 -2.01
N LEU A 228 3.50 -23.48 -2.40
CA LEU A 228 2.89 -24.43 -1.46
C LEU A 228 3.94 -25.31 -0.77
N ASN A 229 4.99 -25.72 -1.48
CA ASN A 229 6.12 -26.45 -0.88
C ASN A 229 6.86 -25.62 0.18
N GLU A 230 7.00 -24.31 -0.04
CA GLU A 230 7.52 -23.40 0.98
C GLU A 230 6.54 -23.23 2.15
N TYR A 231 5.23 -23.17 1.86
CA TYR A 231 4.21 -23.06 2.88
C TYR A 231 4.20 -24.28 3.79
N GLU A 232 4.34 -25.51 3.27
CA GLU A 232 4.40 -26.72 4.10
C GLU A 232 5.51 -26.64 5.15
N LYS A 233 6.69 -26.12 4.78
CA LYS A 233 7.79 -25.89 5.73
C LYS A 233 7.42 -24.88 6.80
N LEU A 234 6.78 -23.77 6.40
CA LEU A 234 6.33 -22.73 7.33
C LEU A 234 5.21 -23.24 8.25
N LYS A 235 4.29 -24.04 7.71
CA LYS A 235 3.16 -24.65 8.41
C LYS A 235 3.67 -25.56 9.53
N THR A 236 4.65 -26.43 9.24
CA THR A 236 5.33 -27.25 10.24
C THR A 236 6.00 -26.39 11.32
N PHE A 237 6.75 -25.35 10.94
CA PHE A 237 7.40 -24.45 11.89
C PHE A 237 6.42 -23.68 12.80
N LYS A 238 5.25 -23.32 12.27
CA LYS A 238 4.18 -22.65 13.02
C LYS A 238 3.29 -23.60 13.82
N GLU A 239 3.51 -24.92 13.74
CA GLU A 239 2.66 -25.96 14.32
C GLU A 239 1.18 -25.82 13.88
N ILE A 240 0.96 -25.48 12.61
CA ILE A 240 -0.38 -25.34 12.03
C ILE A 240 -0.86 -26.69 11.51
N ASP A 241 -2.00 -27.14 12.01
CA ASP A 241 -2.73 -28.29 11.44
C ASP A 241 -3.72 -27.81 10.37
N PHE A 242 -3.26 -27.77 9.11
CA PHE A 242 -4.08 -27.38 7.97
C PHE A 242 -3.84 -28.32 6.79
N GLU A 243 -4.86 -29.12 6.49
CA GLU A 243 -4.87 -30.06 5.38
C GLU A 243 -5.54 -29.45 4.15
N TYR A 244 -4.90 -29.61 3.00
CA TYR A 244 -5.45 -29.21 1.71
C TYR A 244 -4.92 -30.10 0.59
N ASN A 245 -5.64 -30.12 -0.52
CA ASN A 245 -5.23 -30.77 -1.76
C ASN A 245 -5.20 -29.75 -2.90
N TYR A 246 -4.10 -29.69 -3.65
CA TYR A 246 -3.95 -28.84 -4.83
C TYR A 246 -4.10 -29.65 -6.12
N GLU A 247 -5.07 -29.27 -6.95
CA GLU A 247 -5.31 -29.87 -8.25
C GLU A 247 -4.70 -29.00 -9.37
N SER A 248 -3.63 -29.51 -9.98
CA SER A 248 -2.85 -28.76 -10.98
C SER A 248 -3.57 -28.57 -12.32
N THR A 249 -4.56 -29.40 -12.65
CA THR A 249 -5.34 -29.24 -13.88
C THR A 249 -6.29 -28.05 -13.80
N THR A 250 -6.94 -27.88 -12.64
CA THR A 250 -7.97 -26.84 -12.43
C THR A 250 -7.41 -25.59 -11.74
N LEU A 251 -6.19 -25.66 -11.21
CA LEU A 251 -5.56 -24.64 -10.37
C LEU A 251 -6.42 -24.32 -9.14
N LEU A 252 -6.97 -25.35 -8.50
CA LEU A 252 -7.79 -25.24 -7.30
C LEU A 252 -7.07 -25.88 -6.11
N LEU A 253 -7.03 -25.17 -4.99
CA LEU A 253 -6.61 -25.72 -3.70
C LEU A 253 -7.83 -25.85 -2.81
N ARG A 254 -8.09 -27.06 -2.29
CA ARG A 254 -9.26 -27.39 -1.49
C ARG A 254 -8.84 -27.83 -0.10
N SER A 255 -9.36 -27.15 0.91
CA SER A 255 -9.35 -27.61 2.31
C SER A 255 -10.70 -28.23 2.66
N LYS A 256 -10.88 -28.62 3.93
CA LYS A 256 -12.17 -29.13 4.43
C LYS A 256 -13.30 -28.10 4.34
N THR A 257 -13.00 -26.80 4.44
CA THR A 257 -14.00 -25.73 4.58
C THR A 257 -13.96 -24.69 3.47
N SER A 258 -12.86 -24.58 2.73
CA SER A 258 -12.65 -23.53 1.73
C SER A 258 -11.97 -24.04 0.46
N THR A 259 -12.19 -23.33 -0.64
CA THR A 259 -11.52 -23.55 -1.93
C THR A 259 -10.91 -22.24 -2.41
N PHE A 260 -9.62 -22.27 -2.71
CA PHE A 260 -8.87 -21.18 -3.34
C PHE A 260 -8.84 -21.44 -4.85
N ASN A 261 -9.29 -20.46 -5.63
CA ASN A 261 -9.24 -20.50 -7.09
C ASN A 261 -8.14 -19.57 -7.61
N PHE A 262 -7.03 -20.12 -8.07
CA PHE A 262 -5.89 -19.33 -8.54
C PHE A 262 -6.12 -18.71 -9.93
N ASN A 263 -7.20 -19.07 -10.63
CA ASN A 263 -7.51 -18.48 -11.94
C ASN A 263 -8.03 -17.05 -11.84
N ASP A 264 -8.86 -16.77 -10.82
CA ASP A 264 -9.52 -15.49 -10.61
C ASP A 264 -9.20 -14.87 -9.24
N MET A 265 -8.33 -15.52 -8.45
CA MET A 265 -7.93 -15.10 -7.11
C MET A 265 -9.11 -14.97 -6.14
N THR A 266 -10.09 -15.86 -6.25
CA THR A 266 -11.26 -15.92 -5.35
C THR A 266 -11.16 -17.07 -4.35
N ILE A 267 -11.91 -16.95 -3.24
CA ILE A 267 -12.07 -18.00 -2.24
C ILE A 267 -13.56 -18.23 -2.04
N THR A 268 -13.98 -19.50 -2.03
CA THR A 268 -15.33 -19.91 -1.67
C THR A 268 -15.31 -20.79 -0.42
N GLY A 269 -16.40 -20.79 0.35
CA GLY A 269 -16.49 -21.52 1.61
C GLY A 269 -16.05 -20.71 2.82
N GLU A 270 -15.88 -21.38 3.96
CA GLU A 270 -15.49 -20.74 5.22
C GLU A 270 -13.97 -20.76 5.40
N LEU A 271 -13.38 -19.59 5.58
CA LEU A 271 -11.94 -19.44 5.79
C LEU A 271 -11.63 -19.45 7.30
N THR A 272 -10.96 -20.52 7.75
CA THR A 272 -10.47 -20.68 9.13
C THR A 272 -9.24 -19.79 9.39
N ASN A 273 -8.76 -19.72 10.63
CA ASN A 273 -7.55 -18.97 10.96
C ASN A 273 -6.31 -19.50 10.23
N GLU A 274 -6.23 -20.81 10.02
CA GLU A 274 -5.15 -21.47 9.30
C GLU A 274 -5.25 -21.20 7.80
N GLY A 275 -6.46 -21.19 7.25
CA GLY A 275 -6.71 -20.76 5.87
C GLY A 275 -6.34 -19.29 5.64
N GLU A 276 -6.60 -18.42 6.62
CA GLU A 276 -6.14 -17.02 6.60
C GLU A 276 -4.61 -16.91 6.63
N ASP A 277 -3.92 -17.76 7.40
CA ASP A 277 -2.46 -17.81 7.42
C ASP A 277 -1.86 -18.17 6.06
N LEU A 278 -2.42 -19.18 5.39
CA LEU A 278 -2.07 -19.52 4.01
C LEU A 278 -2.36 -18.33 3.07
N ARG A 279 -3.51 -17.67 3.21
CA ARG A 279 -3.89 -16.52 2.39
C ARG A 279 -2.89 -15.37 2.51
N ASP A 280 -2.47 -15.02 3.73
CA ASP A 280 -1.45 -13.99 3.96
C ASP A 280 -0.08 -14.41 3.40
N PHE A 281 0.29 -15.68 3.53
CA PHE A 281 1.51 -16.22 2.96
C PHE A 281 1.54 -16.11 1.42
N LEU A 282 0.45 -16.48 0.76
CA LEU A 282 0.29 -16.42 -0.71
C LEU A 282 0.33 -14.97 -1.22
N ARG A 283 -0.29 -14.04 -0.48
CA ARG A 283 -0.27 -12.60 -0.82
C ARG A 283 1.15 -12.05 -0.95
N ARG A 284 2.06 -12.47 -0.06
CA ARG A 284 3.48 -12.05 -0.08
C ARG A 284 4.27 -12.60 -1.27
N ARG A 285 3.69 -13.56 -2.00
CA ARG A 285 4.21 -14.13 -3.26
C ARG A 285 3.44 -13.63 -4.49
N GLY A 286 2.63 -12.58 -4.33
CA GLY A 286 1.88 -11.96 -5.42
C GLY A 286 0.53 -12.61 -5.72
N MET A 287 0.15 -13.70 -5.03
CA MET A 287 -1.16 -14.35 -5.18
C MET A 287 -2.12 -13.80 -4.13
N LYS A 288 -2.83 -12.73 -4.47
CA LYS A 288 -3.61 -11.92 -3.53
C LYS A 288 -5.11 -12.23 -3.62
N PHE A 289 -5.64 -12.90 -2.60
CA PHE A 289 -7.08 -13.19 -2.47
C PHE A 289 -7.73 -12.15 -1.54
N PHE A 290 -8.64 -11.33 -2.05
CA PHE A 290 -9.33 -10.29 -1.28
C PHE A 290 -10.73 -10.77 -0.90
N THR A 291 -11.00 -10.93 0.39
CA THR A 291 -12.17 -11.68 0.92
C THR A 291 -13.19 -10.81 1.68
N GLY A 292 -13.01 -9.49 1.68
CA GLY A 292 -13.70 -8.57 2.60
C GLY A 292 -13.11 -8.55 4.02
N LYS A 293 -11.99 -9.24 4.26
CA LYS A 293 -11.35 -9.36 5.57
C LYS A 293 -9.85 -8.99 5.53
N PRO A 294 -9.31 -8.37 6.58
CA PRO A 294 -7.87 -8.14 6.72
C PRO A 294 -7.07 -9.45 6.65
N PHE A 295 -5.87 -9.40 6.10
CA PHE A 295 -4.94 -10.53 6.11
C PHE A 295 -4.44 -10.80 7.53
N LYS A 296 -4.38 -12.07 7.95
CA LYS A 296 -3.91 -12.48 9.28
C LYS A 296 -2.90 -13.60 9.15
N SER A 297 -1.82 -13.51 9.93
CA SER A 297 -0.83 -14.58 10.07
C SER A 297 -0.87 -15.09 11.51
N ILE A 298 -0.72 -16.40 11.66
CA ILE A 298 -0.52 -17.06 12.94
C ILE A 298 0.96 -16.89 13.32
N LEU A 299 1.18 -16.48 14.57
CA LEU A 299 2.52 -16.36 15.14
C LEU A 299 3.06 -17.76 15.52
N PRO A 300 4.30 -18.10 15.16
CA PRO A 300 4.91 -19.35 15.59
C PRO A 300 5.02 -19.46 17.13
N PRO A 301 4.91 -20.66 17.73
CA PRO A 301 4.94 -20.86 19.18
C PRO A 301 6.14 -20.22 19.87
N VAL A 302 7.34 -20.35 19.28
CA VAL A 302 8.60 -19.78 19.81
C VAL A 302 8.53 -18.27 20.06
N TYR A 303 7.66 -17.53 19.37
CA TYR A 303 7.43 -16.10 19.60
C TYR A 303 6.23 -15.82 20.49
N LYS A 304 5.22 -16.71 20.53
CA LYS A 304 4.05 -16.55 21.41
C LYS A 304 4.46 -16.56 22.88
N ASP A 305 5.44 -17.38 23.23
CA ASP A 305 5.97 -17.47 24.60
C ASP A 305 6.64 -16.18 25.09
N LEU A 306 7.03 -15.29 24.17
CA LEU A 306 7.63 -13.99 24.49
C LEU A 306 6.60 -12.86 24.65
N MET A 307 5.34 -13.10 24.27
CA MET A 307 4.27 -12.10 24.25
C MET A 307 3.36 -12.19 25.50
N ASN A 308 3.58 -13.19 26.36
CA ASN A 308 2.90 -13.40 27.65
C ASN A 308 3.79 -12.94 28.81
#